data_AF-A0A8B8WP95-F1
#
_entry.id   AF-A0A8B8WP95-F1
#
_cell.length_a   1.000
_cell.length_b   1.000
_cell.length_c   1.000
_cell.angle_alpha   90.00
_cell.angle_beta   90.00
_cell.angle_gamma   90.00
#
_symmetry.space_group_name_H-M   'P 1'
#
loop_
_entity.id
_entity.type
_entity.pdbx_description
1 polymer ?
#
loop_
_entity_poly.entity_id
_entity_poly.type
_entity_poly.pdbx_seq_one_letter_code
_entity_poly.pdbx_strand_id
1 'polypeptide(L)'
;MRSGICDGEDFSLTDADMLQILAQKPETLPEQTGTGVQMDDWSKDVTHGYLEQETTGRNKSTQLDDQLPVNSKGSMHQKSNELVNEATYEGIELPEQRSRNFQVISPHLGDETAYCTTEKSNFLYYSIMEHRNNDLHYKCMIPCQVTSDLNEEETIALLLKELDILKASNKKLQEKLTKEDKEQRKLKLKLELQEKATEAQIAEKTAALVEEVYFAQRERDEAIMSRLQLANEERDEAIARAKHMEMSLKLLENINPEENDMTLQELLNRINNADTGIAIQKNGAVIVDRIYKTKECKKRITAEEMNAVIEERDAALSQCKRLEQELHHLKEQNQTSANNVRHLTAENNQERALKAKLLAMQQARETAVQQYKKLEEEIQTLRVYYSLHKSLSQEENLKDQFNHTLSTYEEALKNRENIVSITQQQNDELATQLQQALTDRANMELELQHTIEASRAANDKVQKLERLVDVLRKKVGTGTMRTVI
;
A
#
# COMPACT_ATOMS: atom_id res chain seq x y z
N MET A 1 -13.73 68.19 32.90
CA MET A 1 -12.74 67.73 31.91
C MET A 1 -13.09 66.30 31.52
N ARG A 2 -13.05 65.99 30.20
CA ARG A 2 -13.23 64.67 29.53
C ARG A 2 -12.36 63.58 30.20
N SER A 3 -12.52 62.26 30.06
CA SER A 3 -13.16 61.27 29.17
C SER A 3 -13.11 59.94 29.99
N GLY A 4 -13.84 58.83 29.77
CA GLY A 4 -14.43 58.28 28.58
C GLY A 4 -15.14 56.96 28.90
N ILE A 5 -15.95 56.53 27.94
CA ILE A 5 -16.82 55.36 27.88
C ILE A 5 -15.98 54.10 27.56
N CYS A 6 -16.33 52.96 28.14
CA CYS A 6 -16.22 51.64 27.49
C CYS A 6 -17.30 50.71 28.07
N ASP A 7 -18.11 50.20 27.16
CA ASP A 7 -19.33 49.43 27.36
C ASP A 7 -19.05 48.01 27.87
N GLY A 8 -19.89 47.53 28.78
CA GLY A 8 -19.94 46.13 29.18
C GLY A 8 -21.00 45.41 28.35
N GLU A 9 -20.56 44.62 27.37
CA GLU A 9 -21.41 43.66 26.68
C GLU A 9 -21.28 42.30 27.38
N ASP A 10 -22.29 41.96 28.19
CA ASP A 10 -22.51 40.62 28.73
C ASP A 10 -22.99 39.70 27.58
N PHE A 11 -22.06 38.97 26.95
CA PHE A 11 -22.40 37.82 26.12
C PHE A 11 -22.71 36.61 27.01
N SER A 12 -23.93 36.57 27.53
CA SER A 12 -24.51 35.32 28.03
C SER A 12 -25.07 34.52 26.84
N LEU A 13 -24.27 33.59 26.31
CA LEU A 13 -24.81 32.55 25.45
C LEU A 13 -25.75 31.68 26.31
N THR A 14 -27.04 31.76 26.03
CA THR A 14 -28.03 30.88 26.64
C THR A 14 -27.97 29.51 25.95
N ASP A 15 -28.17 28.44 26.73
CA ASP A 15 -28.20 27.04 26.26
C ASP A 15 -29.19 26.75 25.11
N ALA A 16 -30.05 27.72 24.76
CA ALA A 16 -30.95 27.65 23.62
C ALA A 16 -30.23 27.80 22.26
N ASP A 17 -29.12 28.56 22.18
CA ASP A 17 -28.43 28.81 20.90
C ASP A 17 -27.51 27.65 20.49
N MET A 18 -27.04 26.82 21.43
CA MET A 18 -26.26 25.62 21.12
C MET A 18 -27.10 24.48 20.55
N LEU A 19 -28.42 24.46 20.80
CA LEU A 19 -29.31 23.41 20.29
C LEU A 19 -29.79 23.69 18.85
N GLN A 20 -29.59 24.89 18.31
CA GLN A 20 -30.03 25.24 16.96
C GLN A 20 -28.99 24.90 15.88
N ILE A 21 -27.74 24.62 16.26
CA ILE A 21 -26.66 24.22 15.33
C ILE A 21 -26.70 22.72 14.99
N LEU A 22 -27.42 21.90 15.76
CA LEU A 22 -27.53 20.45 15.56
C LEU A 22 -28.77 20.00 14.75
N ALA A 23 -29.59 20.93 14.25
CA ALA A 23 -30.83 20.63 13.54
C ALA A 23 -30.79 20.89 12.01
N GLN A 24 -29.60 20.94 11.41
CA GLN A 24 -29.49 20.99 9.94
C GLN A 24 -29.47 19.58 9.34
N LYS A 25 -30.66 19.20 8.88
CA LYS A 25 -30.98 18.03 8.03
C LYS A 25 -30.16 18.08 6.73
N PRO A 26 -29.48 17.01 6.29
CA PRO A 26 -28.89 16.99 4.96
C PRO A 26 -29.97 16.88 3.88
N GLU A 27 -29.95 17.83 2.95
CA GLU A 27 -30.70 17.83 1.69
C GLU A 27 -30.31 16.60 0.85
N THR A 28 -31.32 15.82 0.49
CA THR A 28 -31.26 14.75 -0.51
C THR A 28 -31.15 15.34 -1.91
N LEU A 29 -30.04 15.07 -2.61
CA LEU A 29 -29.91 15.19 -4.06
C LEU A 29 -30.12 13.81 -4.72
N PRO A 30 -30.55 13.76 -6.00
CA PRO A 30 -31.35 12.66 -6.53
C PRO A 30 -30.53 11.45 -7.00
N GLU A 31 -31.14 10.28 -6.84
CA GLU A 31 -30.71 9.01 -7.42
C GLU A 31 -30.61 9.11 -8.95
N GLN A 32 -29.41 8.83 -9.48
CA GLN A 32 -29.25 8.39 -10.86
C GLN A 32 -29.07 6.87 -10.89
N THR A 33 -29.93 6.28 -11.69
CA THR A 33 -30.02 4.90 -12.17
C THR A 33 -28.68 4.30 -12.60
N GLY A 34 -28.42 3.05 -12.19
CA GLY A 34 -27.27 2.28 -12.65
C GLY A 34 -27.30 0.81 -12.26
N THR A 35 -28.05 0.02 -13.04
CA THR A 35 -27.83 -1.41 -13.35
C THR A 35 -27.58 -2.40 -12.21
N GLY A 36 -28.60 -3.21 -11.93
CA GLY A 36 -28.49 -4.43 -11.13
C GLY A 36 -27.59 -5.48 -11.77
N VAL A 37 -26.77 -6.11 -10.93
CA VAL A 37 -26.17 -7.41 -11.18
C VAL A 37 -26.80 -8.36 -10.18
N GLN A 38 -27.52 -9.33 -10.74
CA GLN A 38 -28.15 -10.47 -10.12
C GLN A 38 -27.08 -11.35 -9.45
N MET A 39 -27.23 -11.61 -8.15
CA MET A 39 -26.35 -12.51 -7.40
C MET A 39 -27.04 -13.86 -7.34
N ASP A 40 -26.55 -14.79 -8.18
CA ASP A 40 -27.12 -16.13 -8.27
C ASP A 40 -26.82 -16.97 -7.03
N ASP A 41 -27.85 -17.73 -6.68
CA ASP A 41 -28.01 -18.70 -5.61
C ASP A 41 -27.00 -19.86 -5.71
N TRP A 42 -26.06 -19.94 -4.76
CA TRP A 42 -25.24 -21.15 -4.53
C TRP A 42 -25.52 -21.71 -3.13
N SER A 43 -26.57 -22.52 -3.08
CA SER A 43 -26.75 -23.57 -2.08
C SER A 43 -26.23 -24.90 -2.64
N LYS A 44 -25.66 -25.72 -1.72
CA LYS A 44 -25.40 -27.18 -1.79
C LYS A 44 -23.98 -27.61 -2.15
N ASP A 45 -23.18 -27.88 -1.10
CA ASP A 45 -22.57 -29.19 -0.86
C ASP A 45 -21.75 -29.17 0.43
N VAL A 46 -22.33 -29.66 1.53
CA VAL A 46 -21.57 -30.15 2.69
C VAL A 46 -22.10 -31.53 3.02
N THR A 47 -21.42 -32.53 2.47
CA THR A 47 -21.66 -33.95 2.73
C THR A 47 -21.07 -34.33 4.09
N HIS A 48 -21.87 -35.06 4.86
CA HIS A 48 -21.52 -35.65 6.15
C HIS A 48 -20.27 -36.53 6.10
N GLY A 49 -19.35 -36.33 7.05
CA GLY A 49 -18.29 -37.28 7.41
C GLY A 49 -18.43 -37.67 8.88
N TYR A 50 -19.30 -38.63 9.16
CA TYR A 50 -19.40 -39.33 10.44
C TYR A 50 -18.26 -40.36 10.50
N LEU A 51 -17.39 -40.30 11.52
CA LEU A 51 -16.51 -41.41 11.86
C LEU A 51 -16.83 -41.87 13.28
N GLU A 52 -17.55 -42.99 13.34
CA GLU A 52 -17.68 -43.83 14.52
C GLU A 52 -16.28 -44.30 14.96
N GLN A 53 -15.98 -44.17 16.25
CA GLN A 53 -15.00 -45.05 16.88
C GLN A 53 -15.61 -45.72 18.10
N GLU A 54 -15.45 -47.04 18.07
CA GLU A 54 -16.06 -48.06 18.90
C GLU A 54 -15.73 -47.92 20.37
N THR A 55 -16.76 -48.15 21.16
CA THR A 55 -16.70 -48.52 22.57
C THR A 55 -15.90 -49.81 22.75
N THR A 56 -14.77 -49.75 23.46
CA THR A 56 -14.24 -50.92 24.18
C THR A 56 -14.19 -50.59 25.66
N GLY A 57 -15.16 -51.15 26.39
CA GLY A 57 -15.22 -51.08 27.83
C GLY A 57 -14.04 -51.80 28.48
N ARG A 58 -13.52 -51.20 29.55
CA ARG A 58 -12.87 -51.96 30.61
C ARG A 58 -13.09 -51.28 31.96
N ASN A 59 -14.13 -51.73 32.63
CA ASN A 59 -14.37 -51.47 34.04
C ASN A 59 -13.20 -52.07 34.85
N LYS A 60 -12.52 -51.25 35.64
CA LYS A 60 -11.85 -51.68 36.87
C LYS A 60 -12.10 -50.64 37.95
N SER A 61 -13.05 -50.98 38.81
CA SER A 61 -13.22 -50.42 40.14
C SER A 61 -11.91 -50.53 40.92
N THR A 62 -11.48 -49.43 41.55
CA THR A 62 -10.65 -49.49 42.75
C THR A 62 -11.07 -48.36 43.67
N GLN A 63 -11.65 -48.81 44.78
CA GLN A 63 -12.05 -48.16 46.00
C GLN A 63 -10.83 -47.54 46.72
N LEU A 64 -10.89 -46.25 47.06
CA LEU A 64 -10.07 -45.56 48.07
C LEU A 64 -10.99 -44.48 48.63
N ASP A 65 -11.77 -44.79 49.68
CA ASP A 65 -11.43 -44.78 51.10
C ASP A 65 -11.09 -43.38 51.62
N ASP A 66 -11.91 -42.99 52.60
CA ASP A 66 -11.95 -41.71 53.28
C ASP A 66 -10.63 -41.41 53.97
N GLN A 67 -10.16 -40.16 53.84
CA GLN A 67 -9.68 -39.37 54.98
C GLN A 67 -9.34 -37.93 54.58
N LEU A 68 -10.21 -37.02 55.00
CA LEU A 68 -9.83 -35.64 55.33
C LEU A 68 -8.87 -35.65 56.53
N PRO A 69 -7.98 -34.64 56.62
CA PRO A 69 -8.17 -33.75 57.76
C PRO A 69 -8.05 -32.27 57.39
N VAL A 70 -8.98 -31.52 57.97
CA VAL A 70 -8.99 -30.07 58.15
C VAL A 70 -7.80 -29.69 59.04
N ASN A 71 -7.00 -28.65 58.74
CA ASN A 71 -6.97 -27.36 59.46
C ASN A 71 -5.64 -26.66 59.14
N SER A 72 -5.65 -25.37 58.78
CA SER A 72 -5.16 -24.29 59.67
C SER A 72 -4.86 -22.99 58.92
N LYS A 73 -5.22 -21.90 59.59
CA LYS A 73 -5.14 -20.48 59.25
C LYS A 73 -3.71 -19.97 59.00
N GLY A 74 -3.60 -19.11 57.98
CA GLY A 74 -3.18 -17.70 58.08
C GLY A 74 -1.77 -17.34 58.56
N SER A 75 -1.02 -16.63 57.72
CA SER A 75 -0.10 -15.51 58.06
C SER A 75 0.54 -15.05 56.73
N MET A 76 0.24 -13.89 56.14
CA MET A 76 0.81 -12.55 56.39
C MET A 76 2.33 -12.52 56.57
N HIS A 77 2.95 -11.59 55.81
CA HIS A 77 4.33 -11.08 55.81
C HIS A 77 5.28 -11.70 54.78
N GLN A 78 6.19 -10.98 54.09
CA GLN A 78 6.51 -9.55 53.96
C GLN A 78 7.82 -9.49 53.15
N LYS A 79 7.94 -8.56 52.19
CA LYS A 79 9.20 -8.01 51.60
C LYS A 79 10.11 -9.05 50.89
N SER A 80 10.97 -8.70 49.93
CA SER A 80 11.78 -7.49 49.80
C SER A 80 12.24 -7.33 48.34
N ASN A 81 12.24 -6.09 47.86
CA ASN A 81 13.27 -5.62 46.93
C ASN A 81 14.61 -5.57 47.67
N GLU A 82 15.69 -5.92 46.98
CA GLU A 82 17.01 -5.27 46.96
C GLU A 82 18.08 -6.30 46.56
N LEU A 83 18.77 -6.07 45.42
CA LEU A 83 20.17 -5.63 45.46
C LEU A 83 20.73 -5.43 44.04
N VAL A 84 21.25 -4.22 43.88
CA VAL A 84 22.31 -3.81 42.97
C VAL A 84 23.59 -4.60 43.27
N ASN A 85 24.37 -4.94 42.23
CA ASN A 85 25.85 -4.89 42.13
C ASN A 85 26.22 -5.35 40.71
N GLU A 86 26.70 -4.46 39.86
CA GLU A 86 28.10 -4.05 39.68
C GLU A 86 28.87 -5.01 38.76
N ALA A 87 29.62 -4.39 37.85
CA ALA A 87 30.16 -4.95 36.62
C ALA A 87 31.18 -6.07 36.85
N THR A 88 31.24 -7.02 35.92
CA THR A 88 32.49 -7.70 35.58
C THR A 88 32.54 -7.93 34.07
N TYR A 89 33.38 -7.12 33.43
CA TYR A 89 33.85 -7.31 32.07
C TYR A 89 34.96 -8.35 32.13
N GLU A 90 34.70 -9.57 31.66
CA GLU A 90 35.76 -10.50 31.27
C GLU A 90 35.46 -10.98 29.86
N GLY A 91 36.40 -10.69 28.96
CA GLY A 91 36.42 -11.21 27.62
C GLY A 91 36.67 -12.71 27.66
N ILE A 92 35.89 -13.46 26.88
CA ILE A 92 36.22 -14.83 26.52
C ILE A 92 36.26 -14.89 25.00
N GLU A 93 37.40 -15.36 24.54
CA GLU A 93 37.82 -15.58 23.16
C GLU A 93 36.80 -16.39 22.36
N LEU A 94 36.70 -16.05 21.08
CA LEU A 94 36.09 -16.85 20.03
C LEU A 94 36.70 -18.26 20.00
N PRO A 95 35.87 -19.30 19.76
CA PRO A 95 36.29 -20.43 18.98
C PRO A 95 35.68 -20.33 17.58
N GLU A 96 36.55 -20.19 16.58
CA GLU A 96 36.27 -20.65 15.23
C GLU A 96 35.77 -22.10 15.28
N GLN A 97 34.56 -22.39 14.80
CA GLN A 97 34.36 -23.59 13.99
C GLN A 97 33.00 -23.68 13.28
N ARG A 98 33.12 -23.83 11.96
CA ARG A 98 32.31 -24.68 11.07
C ARG A 98 30.83 -24.36 10.95
N SER A 99 30.56 -23.55 9.92
CA SER A 99 29.30 -23.57 9.17
C SER A 99 28.96 -25.01 8.73
N ARG A 100 27.88 -25.58 9.27
CA ARG A 100 27.24 -26.80 8.77
C ARG A 100 25.98 -26.40 8.01
N ASN A 101 25.96 -26.78 6.74
CA ASN A 101 24.83 -26.78 5.83
C ASN A 101 23.55 -27.35 6.49
N PHE A 102 22.46 -26.60 6.40
CA PHE A 102 21.11 -27.17 6.49
C PHE A 102 20.45 -27.10 5.12
N GLN A 103 20.12 -28.28 4.60
CA GLN A 103 19.30 -28.50 3.41
C GLN A 103 17.88 -27.97 3.66
N VAL A 104 17.42 -27.05 2.82
CA VAL A 104 16.01 -26.71 2.69
C VAL A 104 15.36 -27.77 1.79
N ILE A 105 14.41 -28.51 2.35
CA ILE A 105 13.51 -29.39 1.60
C ILE A 105 12.46 -28.49 0.93
N SER A 106 12.41 -28.57 -0.41
CA SER A 106 11.36 -27.99 -1.24
C SER A 106 10.11 -28.88 -1.24
N PRO A 107 8.89 -28.31 -1.24
CA PRO A 107 7.74 -28.94 -1.86
C PRO A 107 7.59 -28.45 -3.30
N HIS A 108 7.36 -29.41 -4.20
CA HIS A 108 7.26 -29.25 -5.65
C HIS A 108 5.81 -28.96 -6.09
N LEU A 109 5.75 -28.31 -7.26
CA LEU A 109 4.68 -27.69 -8.05
C LEU A 109 3.26 -28.32 -8.17
N GLY A 110 2.29 -27.44 -8.41
CA GLY A 110 1.19 -27.64 -9.36
C GLY A 110 1.05 -26.43 -10.31
N ASP A 111 0.96 -26.71 -11.61
CA ASP A 111 0.88 -25.84 -12.82
C ASP A 111 -0.23 -24.75 -12.75
N GLU A 112 -0.27 -23.65 -13.52
CA GLU A 112 0.05 -23.40 -14.92
C GLU A 112 -0.11 -21.86 -15.12
N THR A 113 0.89 -21.09 -15.55
CA THR A 113 0.89 -20.41 -16.86
C THR A 113 2.21 -19.69 -17.09
N ALA A 114 2.81 -19.98 -18.25
CA ALA A 114 4.10 -19.54 -18.71
C ALA A 114 4.15 -18.04 -19.03
N TYR A 115 5.25 -17.39 -18.68
CA TYR A 115 6.13 -16.63 -19.59
C TYR A 115 7.48 -16.42 -18.88
N CYS A 116 8.39 -17.36 -19.08
CA CYS A 116 9.79 -17.25 -18.64
C CYS A 116 10.56 -16.34 -19.60
N THR A 117 11.18 -15.28 -19.08
CA THR A 117 12.34 -14.64 -19.72
C THR A 117 13.60 -14.99 -18.92
N THR A 118 14.02 -16.25 -19.03
CA THR A 118 15.28 -16.76 -18.44
C THR A 118 16.44 -16.68 -19.43
N GLU A 119 16.59 -15.56 -20.13
CA GLU A 119 17.74 -15.34 -21.04
C GLU A 119 18.80 -14.38 -20.50
N LYS A 120 18.58 -13.73 -19.34
CA LYS A 120 19.49 -12.67 -18.88
C LYS A 120 20.56 -13.07 -17.86
N SER A 121 20.58 -14.32 -17.37
CA SER A 121 21.61 -14.75 -16.39
C SER A 121 22.83 -15.44 -17.00
N ASN A 122 22.77 -15.94 -18.24
CA ASN A 122 23.93 -16.52 -18.91
C ASN A 122 24.70 -15.53 -19.80
N PHE A 123 24.16 -14.34 -20.04
CA PHE A 123 24.83 -13.29 -20.83
C PHE A 123 25.84 -12.48 -20.01
N LEU A 124 25.74 -12.50 -18.68
CA LEU A 124 26.61 -11.68 -17.81
C LEU A 124 27.99 -12.31 -17.53
N TYR A 125 28.19 -13.59 -17.85
CA TYR A 125 29.49 -14.25 -17.67
C TYR A 125 30.43 -14.07 -18.87
N TYR A 126 29.91 -13.66 -20.04
CA TYR A 126 30.72 -13.44 -21.25
C TYR A 126 30.86 -11.99 -21.72
N SER A 127 30.09 -11.02 -21.16
CA SER A 127 30.18 -9.61 -21.59
C SER A 127 31.06 -8.71 -20.72
N ILE A 128 31.67 -9.19 -19.62
CA ILE A 128 32.58 -8.37 -18.80
C ILE A 128 33.99 -8.25 -19.43
N MET A 129 34.22 -8.88 -20.59
CA MET A 129 35.49 -8.75 -21.35
C MET A 129 35.46 -7.78 -22.54
N GLU A 130 34.35 -7.11 -22.83
CA GLU A 130 34.29 -6.16 -23.95
C GLU A 130 33.89 -4.76 -23.47
N HIS A 131 34.59 -3.74 -23.95
CA HIS A 131 34.49 -2.31 -23.60
C HIS A 131 35.34 -1.81 -22.42
N ARG A 132 36.64 -2.07 -22.46
CA ARG A 132 37.59 -0.95 -22.25
C ARG A 132 38.06 -0.46 -23.61
N ASN A 133 37.42 0.60 -24.09
CA ASN A 133 37.90 1.36 -25.24
C ASN A 133 39.34 1.76 -24.98
N ASN A 134 40.22 1.15 -25.77
CA ASN A 134 41.64 1.44 -25.87
C ASN A 134 41.79 2.85 -26.47
N ASP A 135 41.88 3.86 -25.62
CA ASP A 135 42.55 5.12 -25.95
C ASP A 135 43.94 5.15 -25.31
N LEU A 136 44.71 4.10 -25.59
CA LEU A 136 46.16 4.22 -25.63
C LEU A 136 46.53 4.11 -27.09
N HIS A 137 46.90 5.25 -27.68
CA HIS A 137 47.82 5.31 -28.80
C HIS A 137 48.97 4.32 -28.54
N TYR A 138 48.85 3.12 -29.10
CA TYR A 138 49.94 2.16 -29.17
C TYR A 138 50.93 2.73 -30.18
N LYS A 139 51.79 3.62 -29.70
CA LYS A 139 52.93 4.11 -30.45
C LYS A 139 53.81 2.88 -30.70
N CYS A 140 53.74 2.41 -31.94
CA CYS A 140 54.55 1.37 -32.55
C CYS A 140 55.85 1.11 -31.77
N MET A 141 55.98 -0.08 -31.18
CA MET A 141 57.26 -0.62 -30.75
C MET A 141 58.10 -0.85 -32.01
N ILE A 142 58.76 0.19 -32.49
CA ILE A 142 59.85 0.07 -33.46
C ILE A 142 61.02 -0.54 -32.68
N PRO A 143 61.49 -1.75 -33.01
CA PRO A 143 62.79 -2.20 -32.51
C PRO A 143 63.81 -1.20 -33.04
N CYS A 144 64.48 -0.47 -32.14
CA CYS A 144 65.59 0.40 -32.53
C CYS A 144 66.65 -0.47 -33.22
N GLN A 145 66.62 -0.51 -34.55
CA GLN A 145 67.79 -0.85 -35.33
C GLN A 145 68.83 0.20 -34.99
N VAL A 146 69.94 -0.28 -34.42
CA VAL A 146 71.14 0.47 -34.16
C VAL A 146 71.61 1.07 -35.48
N THR A 147 71.25 2.33 -35.74
CA THR A 147 72.02 3.20 -36.63
C THR A 147 73.10 3.82 -35.77
N SER A 148 74.32 3.31 -35.93
CA SER A 148 75.55 3.80 -35.34
C SER A 148 75.81 5.23 -35.80
N ASP A 149 75.23 6.21 -35.10
CA ASP A 149 75.67 7.62 -34.97
C ASP A 149 74.63 8.46 -34.20
N LEU A 150 74.26 8.01 -32.99
CA LEU A 150 73.59 8.84 -31.98
C LEU A 150 74.53 8.93 -30.77
N ASN A 151 74.77 10.15 -30.29
CA ASN A 151 75.62 10.40 -29.12
C ASN A 151 75.05 9.61 -27.92
N GLU A 152 75.92 8.99 -27.10
CA GLU A 152 75.52 8.23 -25.90
C GLU A 152 74.59 9.06 -25.00
N GLU A 153 74.81 10.37 -24.95
CA GLU A 153 74.00 11.34 -24.19
C GLU A 153 72.56 11.49 -24.72
N GLU A 154 72.32 11.38 -26.03
CA GLU A 154 70.95 11.45 -26.58
C GLU A 154 70.15 10.19 -26.23
N THR A 155 70.80 9.03 -26.22
CA THR A 155 70.17 7.77 -25.79
C THR A 155 69.85 7.79 -24.29
N ILE A 156 70.77 8.31 -23.48
CA ILE A 156 70.56 8.50 -22.04
C ILE A 156 69.40 9.48 -21.78
N ALA A 157 69.29 10.57 -22.52
CA ALA A 157 68.21 11.55 -22.37
C ALA A 157 66.83 10.96 -22.72
N LEU A 158 66.74 10.12 -23.76
CA LEU A 158 65.51 9.41 -24.12
C LEU A 158 65.06 8.44 -23.02
N LEU A 159 65.99 7.66 -22.46
CA LEU A 159 65.71 6.73 -21.37
C LEU A 159 65.26 7.45 -20.08
N LEU A 160 65.86 8.60 -19.75
CA LEU A 160 65.42 9.43 -18.62
C LEU A 160 64.00 9.95 -18.82
N LYS A 161 63.67 10.40 -20.04
CA LYS A 161 62.32 10.86 -20.38
C LYS A 161 61.29 9.73 -20.28
N GLU A 162 61.63 8.53 -20.75
CA GLU A 162 60.77 7.35 -20.60
C GLU A 162 60.58 6.97 -19.13
N LEU A 163 61.66 7.01 -18.34
CA LEU A 163 61.60 6.75 -16.90
C LEU A 163 60.68 7.74 -16.18
N ASP A 164 60.74 9.03 -16.54
CA ASP A 164 59.89 10.06 -15.96
C ASP A 164 58.42 9.89 -16.36
N ILE A 165 58.15 9.50 -17.60
CA ILE A 165 56.79 9.12 -18.06
C ILE A 165 56.29 7.90 -17.26
N LEU A 166 57.14 6.88 -17.05
CA LEU A 166 56.79 5.69 -16.29
C LEU A 166 56.48 6.01 -14.82
N LYS A 167 57.31 6.86 -14.18
CA LYS A 167 57.10 7.33 -12.81
C LYS A 167 55.79 8.10 -12.66
N ALA A 168 55.49 9.01 -13.60
CA ALA A 168 54.25 9.75 -13.61
C ALA A 168 53.02 8.83 -13.78
N SER A 169 53.12 7.84 -14.67
CA SER A 169 52.08 6.84 -14.88
C SER A 169 51.85 5.98 -13.63
N ASN A 170 52.92 5.49 -13.00
CA ASN A 170 52.83 4.69 -11.78
C ASN A 170 52.21 5.50 -10.62
N LYS A 171 52.62 6.75 -10.42
CA LYS A 171 51.99 7.65 -9.43
C LYS A 171 50.48 7.79 -9.67
N LYS A 172 50.06 7.99 -10.93
CA LYS A 172 48.64 8.09 -11.30
C LYS A 172 47.87 6.78 -11.06
N LEU A 173 48.51 5.63 -11.29
CA LEU A 173 47.93 4.32 -10.99
C LEU A 173 47.78 4.11 -9.48
N GLN A 174 48.77 4.52 -8.69
CA GLN A 174 48.73 4.44 -7.23
C GLN A 174 47.61 5.33 -6.65
N GLU A 175 47.44 6.54 -7.16
CA GLU A 175 46.31 7.42 -6.79
C GLU A 175 44.96 6.78 -7.13
N LYS A 176 44.80 6.22 -8.35
CA LYS A 176 43.59 5.49 -8.73
C LYS A 176 43.32 4.29 -7.83
N LEU A 177 44.36 3.51 -7.51
CA LEU A 177 44.25 2.36 -6.62
C LEU A 177 43.77 2.81 -5.25
N THR A 178 44.38 3.84 -4.64
CA THR A 178 43.94 4.35 -3.33
C THR A 178 42.52 4.91 -3.34
N LYS A 179 42.06 5.45 -4.47
CA LYS A 179 40.69 5.93 -4.64
C LYS A 179 39.70 4.77 -4.69
N GLU A 180 39.95 3.77 -5.53
CA GLU A 180 39.12 2.56 -5.59
C GLU A 180 39.08 1.82 -4.25
N ASP A 181 40.23 1.73 -3.56
CA ASP A 181 40.35 1.08 -2.26
C ASP A 181 39.54 1.80 -1.16
N LYS A 182 39.33 3.12 -1.30
CA LYS A 182 38.43 3.90 -0.44
C LYS A 182 36.96 3.66 -0.79
N GLU A 183 36.60 3.64 -2.07
CA GLU A 183 35.24 3.37 -2.52
C GLU A 183 34.80 1.93 -2.18
N GLN A 184 35.69 0.95 -2.33
CA GLN A 184 35.43 -0.44 -1.93
C GLN A 184 35.15 -0.55 -0.43
N ARG A 185 35.95 0.11 0.42
CA ARG A 185 35.71 0.14 1.88
C ARG A 185 34.36 0.78 2.20
N LYS A 186 34.00 1.87 1.51
CA LYS A 186 32.71 2.56 1.69
C LYS A 186 31.53 1.68 1.28
N LEU A 187 31.62 0.98 0.15
CA LEU A 187 30.57 0.05 -0.31
C LEU A 187 30.43 -1.13 0.65
N LYS A 188 31.55 -1.69 1.14
CA LYS A 188 31.54 -2.77 2.14
C LYS A 188 30.82 -2.35 3.41
N LEU A 189 31.15 -1.16 3.94
CA LEU A 189 30.50 -0.64 5.15
C LEU A 189 29.00 -0.37 4.92
N LYS A 190 28.62 0.12 3.73
CA LYS A 190 27.20 0.31 3.38
C LYS A 190 26.43 -1.02 3.34
N LEU A 191 27.04 -2.08 2.80
CA LEU A 191 26.45 -3.42 2.76
C LEU A 191 26.25 -3.97 4.17
N GLU A 192 27.27 -3.88 5.02
CA GLU A 192 27.24 -4.36 6.41
C GLU A 192 26.18 -3.62 7.25
N LEU A 193 26.04 -2.30 7.06
CA LEU A 193 24.98 -1.53 7.69
C LEU A 193 23.58 -1.97 7.22
N GLN A 194 23.42 -2.26 5.93
CA GLN A 194 22.14 -2.75 5.39
C GLN A 194 21.81 -4.13 5.95
N GLU A 195 22.78 -5.04 6.02
CA GLU A 195 22.61 -6.38 6.61
C GLU A 195 22.17 -6.27 8.07
N LYS A 196 22.87 -5.45 8.88
CA LYS A 196 22.53 -5.22 10.29
C LYS A 196 21.15 -4.61 10.48
N ALA A 197 20.75 -3.68 9.61
CA ALA A 197 19.40 -3.11 9.63
C ALA A 197 18.33 -4.17 9.35
N THR A 198 18.55 -5.05 8.37
CA THR A 198 17.62 -6.14 8.06
C THR A 198 17.56 -7.20 9.17
N GLU A 199 18.70 -7.54 9.78
CA GLU A 199 18.78 -8.46 10.92
C GLU A 199 18.01 -7.91 12.13
N ALA A 200 18.19 -6.63 12.45
CA ALA A 200 17.44 -5.96 13.52
C ALA A 200 15.93 -5.96 13.26
N GLN A 201 15.51 -5.68 12.03
CA GLN A 201 14.09 -5.71 11.65
C GLN A 201 13.48 -7.11 11.78
N ILE A 202 14.23 -8.15 11.43
CA ILE A 202 13.79 -9.54 11.59
C ILE A 202 13.69 -9.89 13.07
N ALA A 203 14.68 -9.51 13.88
CA ALA A 203 14.68 -9.75 15.32
C ALA A 203 13.49 -9.05 16.01
N GLU A 204 13.20 -7.80 15.65
CA GLU A 204 12.05 -7.04 16.16
C GLU A 204 10.72 -7.74 15.84
N LYS A 205 10.51 -8.13 14.57
CA LYS A 205 9.30 -8.87 14.16
C LYS A 205 9.18 -10.21 14.87
N THR A 206 10.30 -10.90 15.06
CA THR A 206 10.33 -12.19 15.75
C THR A 206 9.98 -12.02 17.23
N ALA A 207 10.54 -11.01 17.90
CA ALA A 207 10.23 -10.70 19.30
C ALA A 207 8.74 -10.36 19.49
N ALA A 208 8.18 -9.52 18.60
CA ALA A 208 6.75 -9.18 18.64
C ALA A 208 5.84 -10.42 18.49
N LEU A 209 6.16 -11.32 17.56
CA LEU A 209 5.41 -12.58 17.39
C LEU A 209 5.51 -13.49 18.62
N VAL A 210 6.70 -13.57 19.23
CA VAL A 210 6.90 -14.36 20.46
C VAL A 210 6.05 -13.80 21.60
N GLU A 211 6.02 -12.47 21.78
CA GLU A 211 5.17 -11.82 22.78
C GLU A 211 3.67 -12.09 22.54
N GLU A 212 3.21 -12.03 21.29
CA GLU A 212 1.83 -12.34 20.93
C GLU A 212 1.45 -13.79 21.25
N VAL A 213 2.34 -14.75 20.96
CA VAL A 213 2.14 -16.16 21.32
C VAL A 213 2.06 -16.32 22.85
N TYR A 214 2.92 -15.66 23.61
CA TYR A 214 2.87 -15.71 25.08
C TYR A 214 1.58 -15.09 25.63
N PHE A 215 1.10 -14.00 25.03
CA PHE A 215 -0.16 -13.37 25.41
C PHE A 215 -1.36 -14.28 25.13
N ALA A 216 -1.45 -14.82 23.91
CA ALA A 216 -2.50 -15.76 23.52
C ALA A 216 -2.49 -17.05 24.37
N GLN A 217 -1.30 -17.52 24.77
CA GLN A 217 -1.15 -18.64 25.69
C GLN A 217 -1.78 -18.33 27.05
N ARG A 218 -1.47 -17.16 27.61
CA ARG A 218 -2.00 -16.72 28.90
C ARG A 218 -3.52 -16.59 28.87
N GLU A 219 -4.07 -15.96 27.85
CA GLU A 219 -5.53 -15.83 27.70
C GLU A 219 -6.22 -17.18 27.62
N ARG A 220 -5.62 -18.15 26.89
CA ARG A 220 -6.16 -19.51 26.82
C ARG A 220 -6.14 -20.19 28.18
N ASP A 221 -5.04 -20.08 28.92
CA ASP A 221 -4.89 -20.72 30.23
C ASP A 221 -5.87 -20.10 31.24
N GLU A 222 -6.07 -18.78 31.20
CA GLU A 222 -7.07 -18.07 32.00
C GLU A 222 -8.50 -18.50 31.65
N ALA A 223 -8.83 -18.62 30.36
CA ALA A 223 -10.13 -19.09 29.90
C ALA A 223 -10.40 -20.55 30.34
N ILE A 224 -9.39 -21.42 30.25
CA ILE A 224 -9.48 -22.82 30.71
C ILE A 224 -9.72 -22.87 32.22
N MET A 225 -8.96 -22.11 33.01
CA MET A 225 -9.13 -22.06 34.46
C MET A 225 -10.52 -21.53 34.85
N SER A 226 -11.01 -20.50 34.17
CA SER A 226 -12.35 -19.94 34.40
C SER A 226 -13.45 -20.95 34.07
N ARG A 227 -13.31 -21.69 32.95
CA ARG A 227 -14.26 -22.74 32.54
C ARG A 227 -14.29 -23.88 33.56
N LEU A 228 -13.12 -24.29 34.08
CA LEU A 228 -13.01 -25.33 35.08
C LEU A 228 -13.63 -24.91 36.41
N GLN A 229 -13.41 -23.67 36.84
CA GLN A 229 -14.04 -23.12 38.05
C GLN A 229 -15.57 -23.14 37.92
N LEU A 230 -16.12 -22.64 36.81
CA LEU A 230 -17.55 -22.66 36.57
C LEU A 230 -18.12 -24.08 36.60
N ALA A 231 -17.46 -25.05 35.96
CA ALA A 231 -17.92 -26.45 35.98
C ALA A 231 -17.93 -27.05 37.41
N ASN A 232 -16.97 -26.66 38.26
CA ASN A 232 -16.97 -27.07 39.66
C ASN A 232 -18.10 -26.41 40.45
N GLU A 233 -18.34 -25.12 40.24
CA GLU A 233 -19.46 -24.39 40.86
C GLU A 233 -20.81 -24.98 40.47
N GLU A 234 -21.04 -25.25 39.18
CA GLU A 234 -22.28 -25.86 38.67
C GLU A 234 -22.51 -27.26 39.26
N ARG A 235 -21.44 -28.06 39.37
CA ARG A 235 -21.49 -29.38 40.00
C ARG A 235 -21.83 -29.28 41.48
N ASP A 236 -21.19 -28.37 42.21
CA ASP A 236 -21.39 -28.20 43.64
C ASP A 236 -22.81 -27.68 43.92
N GLU A 237 -23.32 -26.78 43.08
CA GLU A 237 -24.71 -26.31 43.13
C GLU A 237 -25.71 -27.43 42.83
N ALA A 238 -25.43 -28.28 41.83
CA ALA A 238 -26.26 -29.46 41.54
C ALA A 238 -26.28 -30.45 42.71
N ILE A 239 -25.14 -30.68 43.36
CA ILE A 239 -25.05 -31.52 44.57
C ILE A 239 -25.87 -30.89 45.71
N ALA A 240 -25.78 -29.57 45.91
CA ALA A 240 -26.54 -28.88 46.94
C ALA A 240 -28.06 -29.00 46.70
N ARG A 241 -28.52 -28.80 45.45
CA ARG A 241 -29.93 -28.98 45.07
C ARG A 241 -30.40 -30.42 45.30
N ALA A 242 -29.61 -31.41 44.88
CA ALA A 242 -29.94 -32.82 45.08
C ALA A 242 -30.11 -33.17 46.57
N LYS A 243 -29.20 -32.70 47.42
CA LYS A 243 -29.30 -32.88 48.88
C LYS A 243 -30.54 -32.22 49.48
N HIS A 244 -30.89 -31.01 49.04
CA HIS A 244 -32.09 -30.31 49.50
C HIS A 244 -33.38 -31.06 49.11
N MET A 245 -33.43 -31.59 47.89
CA MET A 245 -34.55 -32.42 47.43
C MET A 245 -34.66 -33.73 48.24
N GLU A 246 -33.53 -34.39 48.51
CA GLU A 246 -33.50 -35.58 49.37
C GLU A 246 -34.06 -35.30 50.77
N MET A 247 -33.68 -34.17 51.38
CA MET A 247 -34.22 -33.75 52.68
C MET A 247 -35.73 -33.47 52.61
N SER A 248 -36.19 -32.78 51.55
CA SER A 248 -37.62 -32.53 51.32
C SER A 248 -38.42 -33.84 51.15
N LEU A 249 -37.87 -34.83 50.45
CA LEU A 249 -38.51 -36.14 50.29
C LEU A 249 -38.61 -36.90 51.61
N LYS A 250 -37.55 -36.90 52.42
CA LYS A 250 -37.58 -37.50 53.78
C LYS A 250 -38.62 -36.83 54.68
N LEU A 251 -38.88 -35.53 54.50
CA LEU A 251 -39.95 -34.83 55.23
C LEU A 251 -41.35 -35.29 54.77
N LEU A 252 -41.55 -35.49 53.46
CA LEU A 252 -42.83 -35.89 52.87
C LEU A 252 -43.21 -37.36 53.17
N GLU A 253 -42.24 -38.26 53.30
CA GLU A 253 -42.47 -39.67 53.66
C GLU A 253 -43.20 -39.84 55.01
N ASN A 254 -43.16 -38.83 55.88
CA ASN A 254 -43.81 -38.83 57.19
C ASN A 254 -45.28 -38.35 57.19
N ILE A 255 -45.88 -38.08 56.03
CA ILE A 255 -47.26 -37.57 55.92
C ILE A 255 -48.17 -38.67 55.36
N ASN A 256 -49.10 -39.17 56.18
CA ASN A 256 -50.21 -40.01 55.73
C ASN A 256 -51.18 -39.15 54.89
N PRO A 257 -51.34 -39.38 53.57
CA PRO A 257 -52.14 -38.51 52.71
C PRO A 257 -53.66 -38.65 52.96
N GLU A 258 -54.11 -39.83 53.40
CA GLU A 258 -55.54 -40.15 53.54
C GLU A 258 -56.24 -39.42 54.70
N GLU A 259 -55.47 -38.97 55.71
CA GLU A 259 -55.99 -38.21 56.87
C GLU A 259 -55.90 -36.68 56.70
N ASN A 260 -55.08 -36.16 55.77
CA ASN A 260 -54.93 -34.71 55.54
C ASN A 260 -55.98 -34.12 54.58
N ASP A 261 -56.44 -34.89 53.59
CA ASP A 261 -57.39 -34.42 52.56
C ASP A 261 -58.85 -34.37 53.05
N MET A 262 -59.13 -35.01 54.19
CA MET A 262 -60.47 -35.05 54.76
C MET A 262 -60.86 -33.69 55.32
N THR A 263 -62.03 -33.20 54.93
CA THR A 263 -62.51 -31.92 55.47
C THR A 263 -62.87 -32.08 56.95
N LEU A 264 -62.76 -30.99 57.74
CA LEU A 264 -63.19 -31.03 59.15
C LEU A 264 -64.65 -31.48 59.27
N GLN A 265 -65.48 -31.10 58.29
CA GLN A 265 -66.88 -31.50 58.21
C GLN A 265 -67.05 -33.02 57.99
N GLU A 266 -66.22 -33.63 57.13
CA GLU A 266 -66.21 -35.09 56.93
C GLU A 266 -65.76 -35.85 58.17
N LEU A 267 -64.72 -35.37 58.87
CA LEU A 267 -64.25 -35.97 60.12
C LEU A 267 -65.33 -35.90 61.21
N LEU A 268 -66.01 -34.75 61.33
CA LEU A 268 -67.12 -34.56 62.27
C LEU A 268 -68.32 -35.45 61.92
N ASN A 269 -68.68 -35.55 60.63
CA ASN A 269 -69.73 -36.44 60.15
C ASN A 269 -69.40 -37.92 60.44
N ARG A 270 -68.14 -38.34 60.29
CA ARG A 270 -67.69 -39.70 60.62
C ARG A 270 -67.71 -39.97 62.12
N ILE A 271 -67.40 -38.98 62.96
CA ILE A 271 -67.56 -39.10 64.41
C ILE A 271 -69.04 -39.24 64.78
N ASN A 272 -69.91 -38.42 64.17
CA ASN A 272 -71.34 -38.43 64.46
C ASN A 272 -72.05 -39.73 64.03
N ASN A 273 -71.53 -40.38 62.98
CA ASN A 273 -72.07 -41.62 62.43
C ASN A 273 -71.26 -42.87 62.82
N ALA A 274 -70.34 -42.77 63.78
CA ALA A 274 -69.50 -43.91 64.17
C ALA A 274 -70.22 -44.85 65.14
N ASP A 275 -70.36 -46.12 64.75
CA ASP A 275 -71.02 -47.16 65.55
C ASP A 275 -70.14 -47.73 66.69
N THR A 276 -68.86 -47.32 66.77
CA THR A 276 -67.91 -47.81 67.77
C THR A 276 -67.08 -46.68 68.40
N GLY A 277 -66.80 -46.80 69.70
CA GLY A 277 -65.96 -45.84 70.43
C GLY A 277 -64.54 -45.74 69.87
N ILE A 278 -64.01 -46.82 69.28
CA ILE A 278 -62.68 -46.84 68.65
C ILE A 278 -62.67 -45.96 67.39
N ALA A 279 -63.72 -46.00 66.57
CA ALA A 279 -63.83 -45.16 65.38
C ALA A 279 -63.98 -43.66 65.75
N ILE A 280 -64.72 -43.36 66.83
CA ILE A 280 -64.80 -42.00 67.38
C ILE A 280 -63.41 -41.53 67.84
N GLN A 281 -62.67 -42.37 68.58
CA GLN A 281 -61.33 -42.04 69.06
C GLN A 281 -60.34 -41.79 67.92
N LYS A 282 -60.35 -42.64 66.88
CA LYS A 282 -59.44 -42.50 65.73
C LYS A 282 -59.68 -41.19 64.98
N ASN A 283 -60.93 -40.88 64.63
CA ASN A 283 -61.25 -39.62 63.95
C ASN A 283 -61.04 -38.40 64.87
N GLY A 284 -61.31 -38.53 66.17
CA GLY A 284 -61.01 -37.51 67.18
C GLY A 284 -59.51 -37.20 67.29
N ALA A 285 -58.66 -38.23 67.24
CA ALA A 285 -57.20 -38.08 67.24
C ALA A 285 -56.70 -37.29 66.02
N VAL A 286 -57.25 -37.54 64.83
CA VAL A 286 -56.94 -36.79 63.60
C VAL A 286 -57.32 -35.31 63.73
N ILE A 287 -58.49 -34.99 64.31
CA ILE A 287 -58.91 -33.60 64.54
C ILE A 287 -57.95 -32.91 65.53
N VAL A 288 -57.61 -33.57 66.65
CA VAL A 288 -56.69 -33.03 67.66
C VAL A 288 -55.30 -32.79 67.07
N ASP A 289 -54.77 -33.74 66.30
CA ASP A 289 -53.50 -33.62 65.59
C ASP A 289 -53.53 -32.43 64.60
N ARG A 290 -54.62 -32.27 63.83
CA ARG A 290 -54.79 -31.13 62.91
C ARG A 290 -54.84 -29.79 63.62
N ILE A 291 -55.53 -29.70 64.76
CA ILE A 291 -55.55 -28.50 65.60
C ILE A 291 -54.15 -28.18 66.13
N TYR A 292 -53.44 -29.20 66.62
CA TYR A 292 -52.08 -29.04 67.12
C TYR A 292 -51.13 -28.57 66.02
N LYS A 293 -51.11 -29.23 64.85
CA LYS A 293 -50.30 -28.86 63.68
C LYS A 293 -50.63 -27.44 63.18
N THR A 294 -51.91 -27.06 63.15
CA THR A 294 -52.30 -25.70 62.75
C THR A 294 -51.80 -24.66 63.76
N LYS A 295 -51.91 -24.95 65.06
CA LYS A 295 -51.41 -24.06 66.12
C LYS A 295 -49.88 -23.93 66.05
N GLU A 296 -49.18 -25.03 65.82
CA GLU A 296 -47.72 -25.03 65.72
C GLU A 296 -47.23 -24.35 64.45
N CYS A 297 -47.91 -24.55 63.32
CA CYS A 297 -47.65 -23.83 62.08
C CYS A 297 -47.82 -22.31 62.26
N LYS A 298 -48.90 -21.87 62.93
CA LYS A 298 -49.09 -20.44 63.25
C LYS A 298 -47.95 -19.89 64.09
N LYS A 299 -47.52 -20.59 65.14
CA LYS A 299 -46.37 -20.15 65.96
C LYS A 299 -45.08 -20.07 65.13
N ARG A 300 -44.83 -21.06 64.28
CA ARG A 300 -43.65 -21.10 63.39
C ARG A 300 -43.66 -19.91 62.44
N ILE A 301 -44.78 -19.64 61.77
CA ILE A 301 -44.95 -18.47 60.89
C ILE A 301 -44.67 -17.18 61.66
N THR A 302 -45.30 -16.99 62.83
CA THR A 302 -45.07 -15.78 63.65
C THR A 302 -43.61 -15.64 64.09
N ALA A 303 -42.93 -16.74 64.41
CA ALA A 303 -41.51 -16.71 64.77
C ALA A 303 -40.61 -16.37 63.56
N GLU A 304 -40.89 -16.95 62.39
CA GLU A 304 -40.21 -16.66 61.13
C GLU A 304 -40.42 -15.19 60.72
N GLU A 305 -41.65 -14.67 60.80
CA GLU A 305 -41.97 -13.27 60.55
C GLU A 305 -41.22 -12.33 61.51
N MET A 306 -41.21 -12.66 62.80
CA MET A 306 -40.48 -11.87 63.80
C MET A 306 -38.97 -11.89 63.56
N ASN A 307 -38.40 -13.03 63.17
CA ASN A 307 -36.98 -13.14 62.81
C ASN A 307 -36.66 -12.34 61.55
N ALA A 308 -37.48 -12.41 60.51
CA ALA A 308 -37.29 -11.64 59.27
C ALA A 308 -37.27 -10.13 59.56
N VAL A 309 -38.18 -9.65 60.41
CA VAL A 309 -38.22 -8.23 60.84
C VAL A 309 -36.96 -7.84 61.63
N ILE A 310 -36.43 -8.75 62.46
CA ILE A 310 -35.18 -8.51 63.20
C ILE A 310 -33.99 -8.44 62.24
N GLU A 311 -33.90 -9.36 61.29
CA GLU A 311 -32.83 -9.38 60.27
C GLU A 311 -32.85 -8.13 59.40
N GLU A 312 -34.04 -7.70 58.94
CA GLU A 312 -34.20 -6.47 58.16
C GLU A 312 -33.76 -5.23 58.96
N ARG A 313 -34.18 -5.14 60.23
CA ARG A 313 -33.74 -4.07 61.14
C ARG A 313 -32.22 -4.06 61.30
N ASP A 314 -31.60 -5.23 61.52
CA ASP A 314 -30.17 -5.32 61.76
C ASP A 314 -29.35 -5.04 60.49
N ALA A 315 -29.86 -5.43 59.32
CA ALA A 315 -29.29 -5.06 58.03
C ALA A 315 -29.36 -3.54 57.80
N ALA A 316 -30.52 -2.92 58.07
CA ALA A 316 -30.70 -1.47 57.96
C ALA A 316 -29.76 -0.72 58.93
N LEU A 317 -29.66 -1.17 60.19
CA LEU A 317 -28.73 -0.59 61.17
C LEU A 317 -27.27 -0.72 60.73
N SER A 318 -26.90 -1.85 60.12
CA SER A 318 -25.55 -2.06 59.59
C SER A 318 -25.24 -1.15 58.41
N GLN A 319 -26.22 -0.91 57.53
CA GLN A 319 -26.09 0.06 56.45
C GLN A 319 -25.96 1.49 56.98
N CYS A 320 -26.79 1.89 57.95
CA CYS A 320 -26.69 3.20 58.61
C CYS A 320 -25.30 3.41 59.21
N LYS A 321 -24.78 2.43 59.97
CA LYS A 321 -23.42 2.52 60.56
C LYS A 321 -22.33 2.65 59.51
N ARG A 322 -22.45 1.94 58.38
CA ARG A 322 -21.49 2.04 57.27
C ARG A 322 -21.50 3.42 56.64
N LEU A 323 -22.69 3.95 56.33
CA LEU A 323 -22.86 5.28 55.75
C LEU A 323 -22.35 6.37 56.71
N GLU A 324 -22.55 6.22 58.01
CA GLU A 324 -21.99 7.13 59.01
C GLU A 324 -20.44 7.11 59.02
N GLN A 325 -19.83 5.93 58.88
CA GLN A 325 -18.36 5.79 58.78
C GLN A 325 -17.83 6.39 57.48
N GLU A 326 -18.50 6.16 56.35
CA GLU A 326 -18.13 6.76 55.06
C GLU A 326 -18.23 8.28 55.10
N LEU A 327 -19.27 8.83 55.72
CA LEU A 327 -19.43 10.27 55.92
C LEU A 327 -18.29 10.81 56.79
N HIS A 328 -17.96 10.14 57.90
CA HIS A 328 -16.83 10.54 58.74
C HIS A 328 -15.51 10.52 57.95
N HIS A 329 -15.26 9.45 57.18
CA HIS A 329 -14.05 9.32 56.38
C HIS A 329 -13.96 10.41 55.30
N LEU A 330 -15.05 10.70 54.59
CA LEU A 330 -15.10 11.75 53.59
C LEU A 330 -14.91 13.14 54.21
N LYS A 331 -15.46 13.38 55.40
CA LYS A 331 -15.26 14.62 56.16
C LYS A 331 -13.82 14.77 56.61
N GLU A 332 -13.18 13.70 57.08
CA GLU A 332 -11.77 13.67 57.47
C GLU A 332 -10.85 13.83 56.25
N GLN A 333 -11.18 13.21 55.11
CA GLN A 333 -10.47 13.37 53.84
C GLN A 333 -10.57 14.82 53.33
N ASN A 334 -11.73 15.46 53.41
CA ASN A 334 -11.91 16.87 53.04
C ASN A 334 -11.21 17.82 54.02
N GLN A 335 -11.19 17.51 55.31
CA GLN A 335 -10.49 18.31 56.29
C GLN A 335 -8.96 18.18 56.14
N THR A 336 -8.46 16.98 55.82
CA THR A 336 -7.04 16.73 55.55
C THR A 336 -6.59 17.28 54.20
N SER A 337 -7.45 17.28 53.17
CA SER A 337 -7.16 17.93 51.88
C SER A 337 -7.16 19.46 51.99
N ALA A 338 -8.09 20.05 52.75
CA ALA A 338 -8.14 21.48 53.01
C ALA A 338 -6.96 21.98 53.86
N ASN A 339 -6.45 21.15 54.77
CA ASN A 339 -5.30 21.51 55.63
C ASN A 339 -3.93 21.27 54.98
N ASN A 340 -3.87 20.67 53.78
CA ASN A 340 -2.62 20.35 53.10
C ASN A 340 -2.49 21.16 51.79
N VAL A 341 -2.12 22.44 51.93
CA VAL A 341 -1.89 23.41 50.83
C VAL A 341 -0.98 22.84 49.71
N ARG A 342 -0.13 21.85 50.01
CA ARG A 342 0.72 21.15 49.04
C ARG A 342 -0.07 20.32 48.01
N HIS A 343 -1.20 19.70 48.37
CA HIS A 343 -1.97 18.85 47.45
C HIS A 343 -2.68 19.69 46.37
N LEU A 344 -3.34 20.78 46.78
CA LEU A 344 -3.96 21.74 45.86
C LEU A 344 -2.92 22.35 44.89
N THR A 345 -1.70 22.58 45.37
CA THR A 345 -0.60 23.11 44.52
C THR A 345 -0.07 22.06 43.54
N ALA A 346 0.02 20.78 43.95
CA ALA A 346 0.49 19.69 43.09
C ALA A 346 -0.51 19.35 41.98
N GLU A 347 -1.80 19.28 42.31
CA GLU A 347 -2.87 19.05 41.34
C GLU A 347 -2.98 20.20 40.34
N ASN A 348 -2.88 21.44 40.81
CA ASN A 348 -2.82 22.63 39.95
C ASN A 348 -1.57 22.64 39.04
N ASN A 349 -0.43 22.16 39.53
CA ASN A 349 0.79 22.02 38.72
C ASN A 349 0.65 20.94 37.65
N GLN A 350 -0.02 19.82 37.96
CA GLN A 350 -0.31 18.76 36.99
C GLN A 350 -1.31 19.23 35.93
N GLU A 351 -2.35 19.95 36.32
CA GLU A 351 -3.30 20.57 35.39
C GLU A 351 -2.60 21.58 34.47
N ARG A 352 -1.71 22.43 35.02
CA ARG A 352 -0.91 23.36 34.24
C ARG A 352 0.02 22.64 33.26
N ALA A 353 0.64 21.53 33.67
CA ALA A 353 1.51 20.73 32.81
C ALA A 353 0.72 20.07 31.65
N LEU A 354 -0.47 19.54 31.93
CA LEU A 354 -1.35 18.97 30.90
C LEU A 354 -1.83 20.04 29.92
N LYS A 355 -2.19 21.22 30.42
CA LYS A 355 -2.58 22.37 29.58
C LYS A 355 -1.44 22.85 28.69
N ALA A 356 -0.21 22.92 29.22
CA ALA A 356 0.98 23.25 28.45
C ALA A 356 1.27 22.21 27.35
N LYS A 357 1.12 20.91 27.68
CA LYS A 357 1.28 19.82 26.71
C LYS A 357 0.24 19.88 25.60
N LEU A 358 -1.03 20.17 25.93
CA LEU A 358 -2.10 20.33 24.96
C LEU A 358 -1.84 21.48 23.99
N LEU A 359 -1.42 22.64 24.51
CA LEU A 359 -1.05 23.80 23.69
C LEU A 359 0.14 23.49 22.77
N ALA A 360 1.17 22.81 23.26
CA ALA A 360 2.31 22.40 22.45
C ALA A 360 1.89 21.42 21.32
N MET A 361 1.01 20.47 21.62
CA MET A 361 0.47 19.55 20.59
C MET A 361 -0.38 20.30 19.56
N GLN A 362 -1.17 21.28 19.99
CA GLN A 362 -1.96 22.10 19.08
C GLN A 362 -1.06 22.93 18.15
N GLN A 363 -0.03 23.57 18.68
CA GLN A 363 0.94 24.33 17.88
C GLN A 363 1.71 23.43 16.90
N ALA A 364 2.10 22.22 17.33
CA ALA A 364 2.74 21.23 16.46
C ALA A 364 1.79 20.80 15.32
N ARG A 365 0.50 20.56 15.62
CA ARG A 365 -0.53 20.25 14.62
C ARG A 365 -0.69 21.38 13.61
N GLU A 366 -0.80 22.62 14.08
CA GLU A 366 -0.92 23.80 13.22
C GLU A 366 0.29 23.97 12.30
N THR A 367 1.50 23.77 12.84
CA THR A 367 2.74 23.80 12.05
C THR A 367 2.74 22.70 10.99
N ALA A 368 2.35 21.47 11.34
CA ALA A 368 2.27 20.37 10.38
C ALA A 368 1.25 20.64 9.25
N VAL A 369 0.08 21.20 9.60
CA VAL A 369 -0.94 21.59 8.60
C VAL A 369 -0.39 22.64 7.64
N GLN A 370 0.35 23.63 8.13
CA GLN A 370 1.01 24.61 7.26
C GLN A 370 2.03 23.97 6.31
N GLN A 371 2.83 23.00 6.79
CA GLN A 371 3.76 22.25 5.94
C GLN A 371 3.03 21.43 4.86
N TYR A 372 1.93 20.76 5.22
CA TYR A 372 1.13 20.01 4.26
C TYR A 372 0.54 20.92 3.17
N LYS A 373 0.03 22.10 3.55
CA LYS A 373 -0.48 23.07 2.58
C LYS A 373 0.60 23.52 1.60
N LYS A 374 1.82 23.79 2.09
CA LYS A 374 2.96 24.14 1.23
C LYS A 374 3.33 22.99 0.27
N LEU A 375 3.36 21.76 0.78
CA LEU A 375 3.65 20.59 -0.06
C LEU A 375 2.57 20.37 -1.12
N GLU A 376 1.30 20.62 -0.79
CA GLU A 376 0.19 20.56 -1.74
C GLU A 376 0.33 21.60 -2.86
N GLU A 377 0.72 22.83 -2.53
CA GLU A 377 1.02 23.89 -3.50
C GLU A 377 2.20 23.51 -4.42
N GLU A 378 3.25 22.90 -3.86
CA GLU A 378 4.40 22.39 -4.64
C GLU A 378 3.98 21.26 -5.59
N ILE A 379 3.18 20.30 -5.13
CA ILE A 379 2.64 19.22 -5.97
C ILE A 379 1.79 19.80 -7.10
N GLN A 380 0.94 20.78 -6.82
CA GLN A 380 0.10 21.40 -7.83
C GLN A 380 0.94 22.16 -8.87
N THR A 381 1.98 22.87 -8.41
CA THR A 381 2.94 23.54 -9.30
C THR A 381 3.66 22.55 -10.21
N LEU A 382 4.12 21.42 -9.65
CA LEU A 382 4.77 20.35 -10.41
C LEU A 382 3.81 19.73 -11.44
N ARG A 383 2.54 19.55 -11.12
CA ARG A 383 1.52 19.05 -12.07
C ARG A 383 1.35 19.99 -13.25
N VAL A 384 1.26 21.30 -13.00
CA VAL A 384 1.18 22.31 -14.06
C VAL A 384 2.44 22.29 -14.92
N TYR A 385 3.62 22.26 -14.29
CA TYR A 385 4.89 22.22 -15.01
C TYR A 385 5.02 20.97 -15.90
N TYR A 386 4.67 19.80 -15.37
CA TYR A 386 4.68 18.55 -16.13
C TYR A 386 3.69 18.58 -17.30
N SER A 387 2.47 19.09 -17.07
CA SER A 387 1.48 19.23 -18.13
C SER A 387 1.96 20.17 -19.23
N LEU A 388 2.57 21.30 -18.86
CA LEU A 388 3.11 22.25 -19.82
C LEU A 388 4.26 21.64 -20.62
N HIS A 389 5.21 20.98 -19.95
CA HIS A 389 6.32 20.30 -20.61
C HIS A 389 5.82 19.24 -21.61
N LYS A 390 4.81 18.47 -21.23
CA LYS A 390 4.20 17.47 -22.11
C LYS A 390 3.59 18.12 -23.36
N SER A 391 2.86 19.22 -23.21
CA SER A 391 2.27 19.97 -24.34
C SER A 391 3.35 20.58 -25.24
N LEU A 392 4.39 21.18 -24.67
CA LEU A 392 5.50 21.77 -25.43
C LEU A 392 6.29 20.71 -26.21
N SER A 393 6.54 19.54 -25.61
CA SER A 393 7.18 18.42 -26.31
C SER A 393 6.30 17.90 -27.46
N GLN A 394 4.99 17.88 -27.29
CA GLN A 394 4.07 17.53 -28.37
C GLN A 394 4.06 18.58 -29.50
N GLU A 395 4.18 19.87 -29.16
CA GLU A 395 4.34 20.96 -30.13
C GLU A 395 5.65 20.84 -30.93
N GLU A 396 6.76 20.52 -30.27
CA GLU A 396 8.05 20.29 -30.94
C GLU A 396 7.95 19.16 -31.97
N ASN A 397 7.32 18.04 -31.60
CA ASN A 397 7.08 16.94 -32.53
C ASN A 397 6.21 17.34 -33.73
N LEU A 398 5.13 18.11 -33.49
CA LEU A 398 4.26 18.62 -34.56
C LEU A 398 5.01 19.59 -35.48
N LYS A 399 5.90 20.40 -34.92
CA LYS A 399 6.76 21.32 -35.68
C LYS A 399 7.72 20.56 -36.59
N ASP A 400 8.32 19.48 -36.11
CA ASP A 400 9.19 18.62 -36.93
C ASP A 400 8.42 17.95 -38.06
N GLN A 401 7.21 17.43 -37.79
CA GLN A 401 6.33 16.89 -38.83
C GLN A 401 5.94 17.95 -39.87
N PHE A 402 5.63 19.16 -39.43
CA PHE A 402 5.32 20.28 -40.31
C PHE A 402 6.52 20.65 -41.19
N ASN A 403 7.72 20.77 -40.59
CA ASN A 403 8.95 21.07 -41.34
C ASN A 403 9.26 19.98 -42.37
N HIS A 404 9.12 18.70 -42.01
CA HIS A 404 9.31 17.59 -42.95
C HIS A 404 8.34 17.65 -44.13
N THR A 405 7.07 17.95 -43.85
CA THR A 405 6.03 18.15 -44.87
C THR A 405 6.36 19.34 -45.77
N LEU A 406 6.79 20.46 -45.18
CA LEU A 406 7.19 21.67 -45.89
C LEU A 406 8.38 21.40 -46.82
N SER A 407 9.44 20.75 -46.33
CA SER A 407 10.61 20.38 -47.14
C SER A 407 10.23 19.47 -48.30
N THR A 408 9.30 18.53 -48.09
CA THR A 408 8.80 17.66 -49.17
C THR A 408 8.11 18.48 -50.27
N TYR A 409 7.27 19.45 -49.89
CA TYR A 409 6.63 20.33 -50.86
C TYR A 409 7.64 21.24 -51.58
N GLU A 410 8.62 21.78 -50.84
CA GLU A 410 9.66 22.63 -51.41
C GLU A 410 10.52 21.88 -52.44
N GLU A 411 10.91 20.63 -52.13
CA GLU A 411 11.61 19.75 -53.07
C GLU A 411 10.77 19.45 -54.31
N ALA A 412 9.47 19.15 -54.14
CA ALA A 412 8.57 18.92 -55.26
C ALA A 412 8.41 20.17 -56.15
N LEU A 413 8.35 21.35 -55.54
CA LEU A 413 8.24 22.63 -56.24
C LEU A 413 9.53 22.95 -57.01
N LYS A 414 10.69 22.75 -56.38
CA LYS A 414 12.00 22.90 -57.01
C LYS A 414 12.20 21.93 -58.17
N ASN A 415 11.75 20.68 -58.03
CA ASN A 415 11.78 19.71 -59.12
C ASN A 415 10.90 20.18 -60.30
N ARG A 416 9.66 20.63 -60.01
CA ARG A 416 8.78 21.20 -61.03
C ARG A 416 9.41 22.41 -61.71
N GLU A 417 10.02 23.31 -60.96
CA GLU A 417 10.68 24.50 -61.50
C GLU A 417 11.85 24.11 -62.41
N ASN A 418 12.69 23.15 -62.01
CA ASN A 418 13.75 22.60 -62.87
C ASN A 418 13.19 22.03 -64.18
N ILE A 419 12.09 21.26 -64.13
CA ILE A 419 11.43 20.72 -65.34
C ILE A 419 10.95 21.86 -66.24
N VAL A 420 10.33 22.90 -65.67
CA VAL A 420 9.85 24.07 -66.43
C VAL A 420 11.02 24.82 -67.05
N SER A 421 12.12 25.05 -66.33
CA SER A 421 13.32 25.70 -66.87
C SER A 421 13.93 24.92 -68.02
N ILE A 422 14.06 23.59 -67.90
CA ILE A 422 14.54 22.72 -68.99
C ILE A 422 13.62 22.82 -70.21
N THR A 423 12.30 22.76 -69.99
CA THR A 423 11.31 22.83 -71.08
C THR A 423 11.35 24.20 -71.77
N GLN A 424 11.51 25.28 -71.00
CA GLN A 424 11.62 26.63 -71.55
C GLN A 424 12.88 26.78 -72.41
N GLN A 425 14.03 26.30 -71.91
CA GLN A 425 15.28 26.32 -72.66
C GLN A 425 15.16 25.56 -73.99
N GLN A 426 14.53 24.37 -73.97
CA GLN A 426 14.28 23.59 -75.18
C GLN A 426 13.37 24.34 -76.16
N ASN A 427 12.30 24.98 -75.68
CA ASN A 427 11.41 25.79 -76.51
C ASN A 427 12.13 26.98 -77.14
N ASP A 428 12.99 27.67 -76.39
CA ASP A 428 13.79 28.78 -76.89
C ASP A 428 14.77 28.29 -77.97
N GLU A 429 15.42 27.15 -77.75
CA GLU A 429 16.30 26.53 -78.74
C GLU A 429 15.54 26.12 -80.02
N LEU A 430 14.38 25.49 -79.90
CA LEU A 430 13.51 25.19 -81.04
C LEU A 430 13.06 26.46 -81.78
N ALA A 431 12.73 27.55 -81.07
CA ALA A 431 12.36 28.81 -81.68
C ALA A 431 13.52 29.41 -82.50
N THR A 432 14.75 29.34 -81.97
CA THR A 432 15.94 29.79 -82.72
C THR A 432 16.19 28.92 -83.96
N GLN A 433 16.06 27.59 -83.85
CA GLN A 433 16.18 26.68 -84.99
C GLN A 433 15.13 26.96 -86.06
N LEU A 434 13.88 27.22 -85.66
CA LEU A 434 12.80 27.58 -86.59
C LEU A 434 13.09 28.91 -87.29
N GLN A 435 13.57 29.91 -86.56
CA GLN A 435 13.93 31.22 -87.12
C GLN A 435 15.07 31.09 -88.13
N GLN A 436 16.10 30.29 -87.82
CA GLN A 436 17.19 29.99 -88.74
C GLN A 436 16.69 29.27 -90.00
N ALA A 437 15.84 28.26 -89.86
CA ALA A 437 15.26 27.55 -90.99
C ALA A 437 14.40 28.47 -91.88
N LEU A 438 13.67 29.43 -91.29
CA LEU A 438 12.92 30.44 -92.03
C LEU A 438 13.84 31.39 -92.80
N THR A 439 14.96 31.83 -92.22
CA THR A 439 15.95 32.66 -92.92
C THR A 439 16.63 31.91 -94.06
N ASP A 440 17.00 30.64 -93.83
CA ASP A 440 17.61 29.80 -94.86
C ASP A 440 16.65 29.56 -96.02
N ARG A 441 15.37 29.31 -95.73
CA ARG A 441 14.32 29.19 -96.75
C ARG A 441 14.19 30.47 -97.58
N ALA A 442 14.18 31.64 -96.95
CA ALA A 442 14.09 32.92 -97.64
C ALA A 442 15.32 33.18 -98.55
N ASN A 443 16.53 32.81 -98.10
CA ASN A 443 17.75 32.92 -98.90
C ASN A 443 17.70 31.99 -100.12
N MET A 444 17.29 30.72 -99.92
CA MET A 444 17.13 29.76 -101.03
C MET A 444 16.06 30.20 -102.03
N GLU A 445 14.98 30.83 -101.57
CA GLU A 445 13.93 31.38 -102.42
C GLU A 445 14.44 32.55 -103.28
N LEU A 446 15.28 33.43 -102.70
CA LEU A 446 15.97 34.49 -103.44
C LEU A 446 16.93 33.93 -104.51
N GLU A 447 17.75 32.93 -104.16
CA GLU A 447 18.64 32.26 -105.13
C GLU A 447 17.85 31.61 -106.27
N LEU A 448 16.75 30.91 -105.94
CA LEU A 448 15.87 30.33 -106.94
C LEU A 448 15.32 31.40 -107.88
N GLN A 449 14.86 32.55 -107.35
CA GLN A 449 14.35 33.63 -108.17
C GLN A 449 15.42 34.21 -109.10
N HIS A 450 16.65 34.40 -108.62
CA HIS A 450 17.79 34.84 -109.44
C HIS A 450 18.13 33.83 -110.55
N THR A 451 18.10 32.51 -110.27
CA THR A 451 18.33 31.48 -111.30
C THR A 451 17.22 31.42 -112.34
N ILE A 452 15.96 31.62 -111.95
CA ILE A 452 14.82 31.72 -112.87
C ILE A 452 14.98 32.94 -113.79
N GLU A 453 15.38 34.10 -113.26
CA GLU A 453 15.63 35.31 -114.05
C GLU A 453 16.81 35.13 -115.02
N ALA A 454 17.91 34.55 -114.55
CA ALA A 454 19.07 34.24 -115.39
C ALA A 454 18.72 33.25 -116.52
N SER A 455 17.92 32.22 -116.21
CA SER A 455 17.40 31.26 -117.18
C SER A 455 16.49 31.93 -118.21
N ARG A 456 15.57 32.80 -117.78
CA ARG A 456 14.71 33.59 -118.69
C ARG A 456 15.55 34.47 -119.62
N ALA A 457 16.54 35.19 -119.08
CA ALA A 457 17.42 36.04 -119.88
C ALA A 457 18.28 35.22 -120.88
N ALA A 458 18.73 34.03 -120.50
CA ALA A 458 19.41 33.12 -121.41
C ALA A 458 18.47 32.60 -122.51
N ASN A 459 17.23 32.22 -122.15
CA ASN A 459 16.22 31.79 -123.11
C ASN A 459 15.86 32.90 -124.11
N ASP A 460 15.72 34.14 -123.65
CA ASP A 460 15.51 35.30 -124.54
C ASP A 460 16.68 35.52 -125.51
N LYS A 461 17.92 35.30 -125.07
CA LYS A 461 19.09 35.32 -125.95
C LYS A 461 19.06 34.19 -126.97
N VAL A 462 18.70 32.97 -126.54
CA VAL A 462 18.53 31.82 -127.44
C VAL A 462 17.48 32.14 -128.50
N GLN A 463 16.30 32.62 -128.12
CA GLN A 463 15.26 33.01 -129.08
C GLN A 463 15.72 34.11 -130.06
N LYS A 464 16.50 35.09 -129.60
CA LYS A 464 17.09 36.11 -130.49
C LYS A 464 18.09 35.49 -131.47
N LEU A 465 18.93 34.57 -131.00
CA LEU A 465 19.87 33.84 -131.84
C LEU A 465 19.16 32.93 -132.82
N GLU A 466 18.11 32.22 -132.41
CA GLU A 466 17.25 31.42 -133.28
C GLU A 466 16.64 32.29 -134.38
N ARG A 467 16.07 33.46 -134.05
CA ARG A 467 15.56 34.42 -135.05
C ARG A 467 16.66 34.90 -135.99
N LEU A 468 17.86 35.22 -135.49
CA LEU A 468 19.01 35.61 -136.32
C LEU A 468 19.46 34.48 -137.24
N VAL A 469 19.54 33.26 -136.72
CA VAL A 469 19.87 32.05 -137.49
C VAL A 469 18.81 31.81 -138.55
N ASP A 470 17.52 31.98 -138.25
CA ASP A 470 16.44 31.89 -139.24
C ASP A 470 16.55 32.98 -140.31
N VAL A 471 16.86 34.23 -139.93
CA VAL A 471 17.12 35.32 -140.89
C VAL A 471 18.33 35.01 -141.76
N LEU A 472 19.41 34.48 -141.19
CA LEU A 472 20.62 34.07 -141.92
C LEU A 472 20.34 32.87 -142.83
N ARG A 473 19.63 31.84 -142.35
CA ARG A 473 19.15 30.72 -143.18
C ARG A 473 18.28 31.21 -144.31
N LYS A 474 17.42 32.20 -144.07
CA LYS A 474 16.61 32.84 -145.11
C LYS A 474 17.50 33.60 -146.10
N LYS A 475 18.48 34.40 -145.67
CA LYS A 475 19.43 35.13 -146.54
C LYS A 475 20.40 34.22 -147.32
N VAL A 476 20.80 33.08 -146.76
CA VAL A 476 21.67 32.09 -147.41
C VAL A 476 20.85 31.15 -148.31
N GLY A 477 19.63 30.81 -147.90
CA GLY A 477 18.69 29.97 -148.67
C GLY A 477 17.94 30.70 -149.78
N THR A 478 17.79 32.04 -149.71
CA THR A 478 17.37 32.87 -150.84
C THR A 478 18.60 33.47 -151.51
N GLY A 479 19.17 32.74 -152.46
CA GLY A 479 20.32 33.15 -153.23
C GLY A 479 20.13 34.51 -153.92
N THR A 480 20.90 35.50 -153.47
CA THR A 480 21.48 36.56 -154.32
C THR A 480 22.82 36.95 -153.71
N MET A 481 23.79 36.02 -153.75
CA MET A 481 25.20 36.40 -153.78
C MET A 481 25.49 36.90 -155.19
N ARG A 482 25.40 38.22 -155.38
CA ARG A 482 25.95 38.88 -156.56
C ARG A 482 27.31 39.42 -156.19
N THR A 483 28.33 38.72 -156.66
CA THR A 483 29.69 39.23 -156.82
C THR A 483 29.63 40.49 -157.70
N VAL A 484 30.08 41.64 -157.18
CA VAL A 484 30.57 42.76 -158.01
C VAL A 484 31.66 43.48 -157.21
N ILE A 485 32.73 43.84 -157.93
CA ILE A 485 33.60 44.99 -157.67
C ILE A 485 32.79 46.23 -157.32
#